data_AF-A0A2A2K0D3-F1
#
_entry.id   AF-A0A2A2K0D3-F1
#
_cell.length_a   1.000
_cell.length_b   1.000
_cell.length_c   1.000
_cell.angle_alpha   90.00
_cell.angle_beta   90.00
_cell.angle_gamma   90.00
#
_symmetry.space_group_name_H-M   'P 1'
#
loop_
_entity.id
_entity.type
_entity.pdbx_description
1 polymer ?
#
loop_
_entity_poly.entity_id
_entity_poly.type
_entity_poly.pdbx_seq_one_letter_code
_entity_poly.pdbx_strand_id
1 'polypeptide(L)'
;MNDAAGGVFTYGAVDTTNCGPLIAYQPLSSATYWQFKIAGISLGTYKNTQSYNVISDTGTSFIGGPKAVISGLARAAGATYHPQDEAYYIDCNANPGTVDIVIGTNTYSIQPVNYIVPDISRLALLQVFRELQVFSQLKVLRQLKMFRHLKMFRQLKMFRQLKMFRQ
;
A
#
# COMPACT_ATOMS: atom_id res chain seq x y z
N MET A 1 16.11 18.80 -8.04
CA MET A 1 16.09 17.36 -7.76
C MET A 1 17.32 17.09 -6.92
N ASN A 2 17.15 16.85 -5.63
CA ASN A 2 18.27 16.38 -4.80
C ASN A 2 18.48 14.91 -5.17
N ASP A 3 19.72 14.50 -5.44
CA ASP A 3 20.13 13.11 -5.73
C ASP A 3 19.90 12.21 -4.50
N ALA A 4 18.64 11.94 -4.18
CA ALA A 4 18.31 10.88 -3.25
C ALA A 4 18.60 9.55 -3.94
N ALA A 5 19.39 8.69 -3.30
CA ALA A 5 19.60 7.32 -3.78
C ALA A 5 18.24 6.62 -3.97
N GLY A 6 18.09 5.92 -5.09
CA GLY A 6 16.88 5.15 -5.39
C GLY A 6 16.72 3.90 -4.51
N GLY A 7 15.67 3.12 -4.76
CA GLY A 7 15.45 1.83 -4.10
C GLY A 7 16.36 0.71 -4.61
N VAL A 8 16.54 -0.34 -3.80
CA VAL A 8 17.34 -1.54 -4.12
C VAL A 8 16.45 -2.78 -4.19
N PHE A 9 16.77 -3.69 -5.11
CA PHE A 9 16.13 -5.01 -5.21
C PHE A 9 17.16 -6.12 -4.96
N THR A 10 16.80 -7.05 -4.06
CA THR A 10 17.61 -8.24 -3.77
C THR A 10 16.94 -9.48 -4.36
N TYR A 11 17.65 -10.20 -5.24
CA TYR A 11 17.15 -11.41 -5.89
C TYR A 11 17.77 -12.67 -5.26
N GLY A 12 16.93 -13.65 -4.92
CA GLY A 12 17.38 -14.97 -4.46
C GLY A 12 17.96 -15.03 -3.04
N ALA A 13 17.88 -13.95 -2.27
CA ALA A 13 18.34 -13.87 -0.89
C ALA A 13 17.43 -12.96 -0.05
N VAL A 14 17.58 -13.06 1.27
CA VAL A 14 17.02 -12.11 2.23
C VAL A 14 18.03 -11.00 2.45
N ASP A 15 17.59 -9.75 2.35
CA ASP A 15 18.43 -8.58 2.61
C ASP A 15 18.53 -8.34 4.13
N THR A 16 19.63 -8.79 4.73
CA THR A 16 19.90 -8.60 6.16
C THR A 16 20.46 -7.22 6.51
N THR A 17 20.73 -6.38 5.50
CA THR A 17 21.24 -5.02 5.69
C THR A 17 20.11 -4.00 5.75
N ASN A 18 19.12 -4.13 4.84
CA ASN A 18 18.03 -3.16 4.70
C ASN A 18 16.70 -3.63 5.33
N CYS A 19 16.56 -4.90 5.74
CA CYS A 19 15.40 -5.37 6.49
C CYS A 19 15.61 -5.32 8.01
N GLY A 20 14.52 -5.04 8.74
CA GLY A 20 14.51 -5.12 10.20
C GLY A 20 14.55 -6.56 10.72
N PRO A 21 14.64 -6.75 12.05
CA PRO A 21 14.76 -8.08 12.67
C PRO A 21 13.51 -8.95 12.52
N LEU A 22 12.35 -8.35 12.23
CA LEU A 22 11.11 -9.07 12.01
C LEU A 22 10.97 -9.44 10.54
N ILE A 23 11.15 -10.72 10.24
CA ILE A 23 10.81 -11.33 8.96
C ILE A 23 9.73 -12.38 9.24
N ALA A 24 8.54 -12.16 8.71
CA ALA A 24 7.42 -13.07 8.87
C ALA A 24 6.78 -13.39 7.51
N TYR A 25 6.23 -14.59 7.40
CA TYR A 25 5.57 -15.07 6.19
C TYR A 25 4.06 -15.03 6.39
N GLN A 26 3.34 -14.51 5.38
CA GLN A 26 1.89 -14.51 5.35
C GLN A 26 1.41 -15.23 4.08
N PRO A 27 0.47 -16.20 4.19
CA PRO A 27 -0.08 -16.87 3.03
C PRO A 27 -0.78 -15.89 2.08
N LEU A 28 -0.56 -16.08 0.78
CA LEU A 28 -1.27 -15.32 -0.25
C LEU A 28 -2.75 -15.71 -0.29
N SER A 29 -3.63 -14.72 -0.44
CA SER A 29 -5.06 -14.95 -0.70
C SER A 29 -5.36 -15.13 -2.20
N SER A 30 -4.45 -14.69 -3.07
CA SER A 30 -4.48 -14.91 -4.52
C SER A 30 -3.06 -15.00 -5.06
N ALA A 31 -2.82 -15.88 -6.03
CA ALA A 31 -1.54 -16.01 -6.72
C ALA A 31 -1.37 -15.02 -7.90
N THR A 32 -2.40 -14.23 -8.24
CA THR A 32 -2.34 -13.26 -9.35
C THR A 32 -1.72 -11.92 -8.94
N TYR A 33 -1.57 -11.67 -7.64
CA TYR A 33 -1.02 -10.45 -7.05
C TYR A 33 -0.23 -10.83 -5.79
N TRP A 34 0.61 -9.93 -5.29
CA TRP A 34 1.14 -10.01 -3.92
C TRP A 34 0.05 -9.68 -2.89
N GLN A 35 -1.03 -10.46 -2.93
CA GLN A 35 -2.25 -10.24 -2.17
C GLN A 35 -2.30 -11.16 -0.95
N PHE A 36 -2.60 -10.61 0.21
CA PHE A 36 -2.71 -11.34 1.46
C PHE A 36 -3.77 -10.71 2.37
N LYS A 37 -4.07 -11.38 3.49
CA LYS A 37 -5.03 -10.88 4.48
C LYS A 37 -4.37 -10.11 5.60
N ILE A 38 -4.95 -8.97 5.95
CA ILE A 38 -4.73 -8.29 7.24
C ILE A 38 -5.86 -8.63 8.22
N ALA A 39 -5.57 -8.51 9.51
CA ALA A 39 -6.52 -8.72 10.60
C ALA A 39 -7.05 -7.39 11.19
N GLY A 40 -6.41 -6.27 10.87
CA GLY A 40 -6.90 -4.97 11.28
C GLY A 40 -5.96 -3.82 10.91
N ILE A 41 -6.48 -2.62 11.07
CA ILE A 41 -5.76 -1.36 10.89
C ILE A 41 -6.25 -0.33 11.92
N SER A 42 -5.34 0.49 12.44
CA SER A 42 -5.67 1.53 13.42
C SER A 42 -4.77 2.75 13.33
N LEU A 43 -5.29 3.88 13.82
CA LEU A 43 -4.55 5.13 14.05
C LEU A 43 -5.25 5.90 15.17
N GLY A 44 -4.51 6.29 16.21
CA GLY A 44 -5.07 7.01 17.35
C GLY A 44 -6.27 6.28 17.97
N THR A 45 -7.42 6.95 18.03
CA THR A 45 -8.67 6.38 18.57
C THR A 45 -9.44 5.54 17.55
N TYR A 46 -9.09 5.58 16.26
CA TYR A 46 -9.76 4.77 15.24
C TYR A 46 -9.15 3.37 15.18
N LYS A 47 -10.01 2.35 15.25
CA LYS A 47 -9.63 0.95 15.12
C LYS A 47 -10.63 0.21 14.24
N ASN A 48 -10.11 -0.52 13.26
CA ASN A 48 -10.88 -1.42 12.44
C ASN A 48 -10.27 -2.82 12.53
N THR A 49 -11.00 -3.76 13.10
CA THR A 49 -10.58 -5.16 13.27
C THR A 49 -11.21 -6.09 12.22
N GLN A 50 -11.72 -5.52 11.12
CA GLN A 50 -12.21 -6.32 10.01
C GLN A 50 -11.02 -6.84 9.20
N SER A 51 -11.13 -8.10 8.74
CA SER A 51 -10.15 -8.65 7.82
C SER A 51 -10.40 -8.17 6.39
N TYR A 52 -9.34 -7.74 5.73
CA TYR A 52 -9.35 -7.33 4.32
C TYR A 52 -8.30 -8.10 3.52
N ASN A 53 -8.61 -8.39 2.26
CA ASN A 53 -7.58 -8.73 1.28
C ASN A 53 -6.91 -7.43 0.84
N VAL A 54 -5.60 -7.35 0.97
CA VAL A 54 -4.76 -6.20 0.59
C VAL A 54 -3.67 -6.65 -0.36
N ILE A 55 -3.09 -5.71 -1.10
CA ILE A 55 -1.93 -5.95 -1.96
C ILE A 55 -0.72 -5.16 -1.45
N SER A 56 0.46 -5.78 -1.50
CA SER A 56 1.72 -5.04 -1.42
C SER A 56 2.14 -4.66 -2.83
N ASP A 57 2.07 -3.38 -3.17
CA ASP A 57 2.35 -2.86 -4.51
C ASP A 57 3.34 -1.71 -4.47
N THR A 58 4.60 -1.99 -4.78
CA THR A 58 5.66 -0.97 -4.87
C THR A 58 5.49 -0.02 -6.07
N GLY A 59 4.53 -0.28 -6.96
CA GLY A 59 4.20 0.56 -8.11
C GLY A 59 3.13 1.63 -7.82
N THR A 60 2.52 1.63 -6.63
CA THR A 60 1.51 2.61 -6.24
C THR A 60 2.08 3.63 -5.25
N SER A 61 1.87 4.92 -5.50
CA SER A 61 2.42 6.03 -4.70
C SER A 61 1.71 6.25 -3.36
N PHE A 62 0.47 5.76 -3.21
CA PHE A 62 -0.39 6.01 -2.05
C PHE A 62 -0.83 4.71 -1.38
N ILE A 63 -1.02 4.74 -0.06
CA ILE A 63 -1.81 3.69 0.58
C ILE A 63 -3.28 3.99 0.23
N GLY A 64 -4.03 2.96 -0.12
CA GLY A 64 -5.43 3.10 -0.52
C GLY A 64 -6.29 2.01 0.11
N GLY A 65 -7.59 2.27 0.21
CA GLY A 65 -8.50 1.31 0.83
C GLY A 65 -9.97 1.75 0.74
N PRO A 66 -10.88 0.99 1.36
CA PRO A 66 -12.30 1.32 1.39
C PRO A 66 -12.54 2.70 2.00
N LYS A 67 -13.38 3.51 1.35
CA LYS A 67 -13.69 4.90 1.77
C LYS A 67 -13.95 5.05 3.27
N ALA A 68 -14.74 4.14 3.85
CA ALA A 68 -15.09 4.19 5.27
C ALA A 68 -13.88 3.98 6.20
N VAL A 69 -12.93 3.11 5.82
CA VAL A 69 -11.70 2.86 6.58
C VAL A 69 -10.78 4.06 6.50
N ILE A 70 -10.56 4.54 5.27
CA ILE A 70 -9.73 5.69 4.95
C ILE A 70 -10.23 6.96 5.65
N SER A 71 -11.54 7.25 5.58
CA SER A 71 -12.14 8.40 6.26
C SER A 71 -12.03 8.30 7.79
N GLY A 72 -12.15 7.09 8.35
CA GLY A 72 -11.99 6.87 9.79
C GLY A 72 -10.59 7.16 10.29
N LEU A 73 -9.58 6.65 9.58
CA LEU A 73 -8.18 6.93 9.89
C LEU A 73 -7.85 8.42 9.71
N ALA A 74 -8.27 9.04 8.60
CA ALA A 74 -8.03 10.47 8.36
C ALA A 74 -8.67 11.36 9.44
N ARG A 75 -9.88 11.02 9.91
CA ARG A 75 -10.53 11.73 11.02
C ARG A 75 -9.75 11.58 12.33
N ALA A 76 -9.26 10.38 12.63
CA ALA A 76 -8.43 10.16 13.82
C ALA A 76 -7.08 10.89 13.72
N ALA A 77 -6.57 11.11 12.51
CA ALA A 77 -5.38 11.92 12.28
C ALA A 77 -5.63 13.44 12.44
N GLY A 78 -6.90 13.89 12.43
CA GLY A 78 -7.23 15.32 12.36
C GLY A 78 -7.11 15.92 10.95
N ALA A 79 -7.16 15.08 9.91
CA ALA A 79 -7.04 15.50 8.52
C ALA A 79 -8.40 15.87 7.91
N THR A 80 -8.36 16.75 6.91
CA THR A 80 -9.54 17.27 6.20
C THR A 80 -9.54 16.80 4.75
N TYR A 81 -10.70 16.35 4.26
CA TYR A 81 -10.86 15.93 2.87
C TYR A 81 -10.92 17.13 1.92
N HIS A 82 -10.15 17.07 0.83
CA HIS A 82 -10.14 18.07 -0.23
C HIS A 82 -10.70 17.46 -1.53
N PRO A 83 -11.95 17.79 -1.92
CA PRO A 83 -12.65 17.14 -3.03
C PRO A 83 -11.97 17.26 -4.39
N GLN A 84 -11.26 18.37 -4.64
CA GLN A 84 -10.60 18.66 -5.91
C GLN A 84 -9.43 17.69 -6.16
N ASP A 85 -8.75 17.27 -5.10
CA ASP A 85 -7.58 16.38 -5.18
C ASP A 85 -7.93 14.93 -4.87
N GLU A 86 -9.16 14.69 -4.40
CA GLU A 86 -9.64 13.40 -3.89
C GLU A 86 -8.72 12.82 -2.80
N ALA A 87 -8.18 13.71 -1.95
CA ALA A 87 -7.16 13.40 -0.96
C ALA A 87 -7.45 14.09 0.38
N TYR A 88 -6.71 13.69 1.41
CA TYR A 88 -6.80 14.30 2.74
C TYR A 88 -5.55 15.14 3.01
N TYR A 89 -5.75 16.30 3.63
CA TYR A 89 -4.69 17.22 4.04
C TYR A 89 -4.65 17.39 5.55
N ILE A 90 -3.46 17.59 6.09
CA ILE A 90 -3.18 17.77 7.52
C ILE A 90 -2.10 18.85 7.70
N ASP A 91 -1.95 19.43 8.89
CA ASP A 91 -0.79 20.28 9.21
C ASP A 91 0.51 19.46 9.07
N CYS A 92 1.52 20.01 8.38
CA CYS A 92 2.82 19.35 8.20
C CYS A 92 3.51 18.97 9.52
N ASN A 93 3.21 19.69 10.61
CA ASN A 93 3.77 19.47 11.95
C ASN A 93 2.87 18.60 12.84
N ALA A 94 1.75 18.11 12.32
CA ALA A 94 0.90 17.21 13.08
C ALA A 94 1.63 15.89 13.39
N ASN A 95 1.36 15.34 14.56
CA ASN A 95 1.88 14.04 14.97
C ASN A 95 0.72 13.13 15.42
N PRO A 96 -0.03 12.54 14.46
CA PRO A 96 -1.19 11.71 14.79
C PRO A 96 -0.83 10.29 15.30
N GLY A 97 0.45 9.96 15.44
CA GLY A 97 0.92 8.65 15.89
C GLY A 97 1.14 7.66 14.75
N THR A 98 1.24 6.36 15.03
CA THR A 98 1.50 5.35 13.99
C THR A 98 0.22 4.84 13.35
N VAL A 99 0.26 4.58 12.04
CA VAL A 99 -0.73 3.69 11.42
C VAL A 99 -0.28 2.27 11.66
N ASP A 100 -1.03 1.52 12.45
CA ASP A 100 -0.72 0.14 12.81
C ASP A 100 -1.52 -0.82 11.94
N ILE A 101 -0.85 -1.77 11.30
CA ILE A 101 -1.45 -2.82 10.47
C ILE A 101 -1.16 -4.17 11.11
N VAL A 102 -2.20 -4.96 11.34
CA VAL A 102 -2.06 -6.30 11.92
C VAL A 102 -2.05 -7.34 10.79
N ILE A 103 -0.96 -8.10 10.68
CA ILE A 103 -0.79 -9.18 9.70
C ILE A 103 -0.40 -10.45 10.46
N GLY A 104 -1.29 -11.44 10.44
CA GLY A 104 -1.15 -12.62 11.30
C GLY A 104 -1.17 -12.21 12.77
N THR A 105 -0.13 -12.58 13.52
CA THR A 105 0.07 -12.22 14.93
C THR A 105 0.91 -10.96 15.13
N ASN A 106 1.44 -10.37 14.04
CA ASN A 106 2.39 -9.27 14.10
C ASN A 106 1.70 -7.93 13.81
N THR A 107 2.17 -6.89 14.48
CA THR A 107 1.75 -5.50 14.22
C THR A 107 2.90 -4.75 13.56
N TYR A 108 2.59 -4.11 12.44
CA TYR A 108 3.52 -3.30 11.66
C TYR A 108 3.09 -1.84 11.74
N SER A 109 3.96 -1.00 12.30
CA SER A 109 3.66 0.40 12.56
C SER A 109 4.34 1.30 11.51
N ILE A 110 3.54 2.11 10.82
CA ILE A 110 4.01 3.11 9.87
C ILE A 110 4.11 4.44 10.62
N GLN A 111 5.30 5.03 10.66
CA GLN A 111 5.56 6.31 11.30
C GLN A 111 4.97 7.49 10.50
N PRO A 112 4.55 8.59 11.15
CA PRO A 112 4.02 9.80 10.49
C PRO A 112 4.86 10.30 9.31
N VAL A 113 6.19 10.30 9.46
CA VAL A 113 7.13 10.73 8.42
C VAL A 113 6.99 9.95 7.10
N ASN A 114 6.47 8.72 7.15
CA ASN A 114 6.31 7.86 5.98
C ASN A 114 4.94 8.04 5.31
N TYR A 115 4.04 8.83 5.88
CA TYR A 115 2.69 8.98 5.34
C TYR A 115 2.13 10.40 5.33
N ILE A 116 2.83 11.36 5.95
CA ILE A 116 2.60 12.80 5.83
C ILE A 116 3.64 13.34 4.86
N VAL A 117 3.21 13.83 3.69
CA VAL A 117 4.10 14.42 2.69
C VAL A 117 3.88 15.92 2.62
N PRO A 118 4.92 16.73 2.87
CA PRO A 118 4.82 18.18 2.72
C PRO A 118 4.38 18.55 1.30
N ASP A 119 3.34 19.36 1.19
CA ASP A 119 2.97 20.01 -0.07
C ASP A 119 3.57 21.44 -0.10
N ILE A 120 3.42 22.16 -1.21
CA ILE A 120 4.00 23.49 -1.45
C ILE A 120 3.45 24.56 -0.48
N SER A 121 2.42 24.23 0.29
CA SER A 121 1.80 25.08 1.32
C SER A 121 2.08 24.52 2.73
N ARG A 122 1.69 25.23 3.81
CA ARG A 122 1.79 24.70 5.20
C ARG A 122 0.90 23.46 5.47
N LEU A 123 0.25 22.94 4.42
CA LEU A 123 -0.55 21.73 4.44
C LEU A 123 0.28 20.58 3.86
N ALA A 124 0.17 19.41 4.46
CA ALA A 124 0.75 18.17 3.97
C ALA A 124 -0.35 17.27 3.43
N LEU A 125 -0.03 16.54 2.36
CA LEU A 125 -0.87 15.49 1.84
C LEU A 125 -0.71 14.23 2.70
N LEU A 126 -1.84 13.71 3.15
CA LEU A 126 -1.89 12.46 3.88
C LEU A 126 -1.94 11.32 2.87
N GLN A 127 -0.76 10.81 2.48
CA GLN A 127 -0.59 9.80 1.43
C GLN A 127 -1.28 8.46 1.73
N VAL A 128 -1.82 8.30 2.94
CA VAL A 128 -2.55 7.10 3.32
C VAL A 128 -3.91 7.00 2.62
N PHE A 129 -4.40 8.07 1.98
CA PHE A 129 -5.84 8.22 1.78
C PHE A 129 -6.24 8.74 0.40
N ARG A 130 -6.05 7.93 -0.64
CA ARG A 130 -6.88 8.05 -1.85
C ARG A 130 -8.04 7.06 -1.77
N GLU A 131 -9.25 7.56 -1.99
CA GLU A 131 -10.42 6.67 -2.14
C GLU A 131 -10.22 5.82 -3.40
N LEU A 132 -10.03 4.52 -3.22
CA LEU A 132 -10.07 3.59 -4.35
C LEU A 132 -11.53 3.21 -4.58
N GLN A 133 -12.16 3.76 -5.61
CA GLN A 133 -13.51 3.37 -6.03
C GLN A 133 -13.59 1.98 -6.69
N VAL A 134 -12.53 1.19 -6.68
CA VAL A 134 -12.50 -0.10 -7.35
C VAL A 134 -12.21 -1.16 -6.32
N PHE A 135 -13.26 -1.84 -5.81
CA PHE A 135 -13.29 -3.28 -5.47
C PHE A 135 -14.67 -3.76 -4.98
N SER A 136 -15.77 -3.03 -5.21
CA SER A 136 -17.12 -3.58 -4.97
C SER A 136 -17.65 -4.46 -6.12
N GLN A 137 -16.92 -4.61 -7.23
CA GLN A 137 -17.36 -5.40 -8.39
C GLN A 137 -16.21 -6.14 -9.10
N LEU A 138 -15.46 -7.02 -8.42
CA LEU A 138 -14.69 -8.05 -9.12
C LEU A 138 -15.60 -9.26 -9.48
N LYS A 139 -16.62 -8.99 -10.31
CA LYS A 139 -17.27 -9.97 -11.18
C LYS A 139 -17.11 -9.64 -12.67
N VAL A 140 -16.37 -8.59 -13.04
CA VAL A 140 -16.14 -8.24 -14.45
C VAL A 140 -14.66 -7.93 -14.71
N LEU A 141 -13.89 -9.00 -14.94
CA LEU A 141 -12.66 -8.94 -15.74
C LEU A 141 -12.52 -10.24 -16.56
N ARG A 142 -13.65 -10.73 -17.10
CA ARG A 142 -13.69 -11.86 -18.05
C ARG A 142 -13.82 -11.42 -19.52
N GLN A 143 -13.94 -10.13 -19.85
CA GLN A 143 -14.24 -9.68 -21.22
C GLN A 143 -13.64 -8.32 -21.62
N LEU A 144 -12.40 -8.00 -21.25
CA LEU A 144 -11.70 -6.87 -21.88
C LEU A 144 -10.50 -7.34 -22.68
N LYS A 145 -10.73 -7.46 -23.99
CA LYS A 145 -9.74 -7.59 -25.07
C LYS A 145 -8.80 -6.37 -25.18
N MET A 146 -8.61 -5.60 -24.11
CA MET A 146 -7.83 -4.36 -24.12
C MET A 146 -6.31 -4.61 -24.12
N PHE A 147 -5.88 -5.83 -23.80
CA PHE A 147 -4.46 -6.23 -23.88
C PHE A 147 -4.04 -6.81 -25.25
N ARG A 148 -4.87 -6.70 -26.30
CA ARG A 148 -4.48 -7.18 -27.65
C ARG A 148 -3.60 -6.23 -28.45
N HIS A 149 -3.39 -4.99 -28.00
CA HIS A 149 -2.66 -4.00 -28.82
C HIS A 149 -1.47 -3.29 -28.15
N LEU A 150 -1.13 -3.62 -26.90
CA LEU A 150 0.11 -3.13 -26.28
C LEU A 150 1.28 -4.03 -26.71
N LYS A 151 2.02 -3.60 -27.74
CA LYS A 151 3.30 -4.18 -28.16
C LYS A 151 4.43 -4.03 -27.12
N MET A 152 4.14 -3.53 -25.91
CA MET A 152 5.15 -3.30 -24.87
C MET A 152 5.60 -4.59 -24.13
N PHE A 153 4.90 -5.71 -24.33
CA PHE A 153 5.26 -6.99 -23.70
C PHE A 153 5.85 -8.04 -24.65
N ARG A 154 6.34 -7.64 -25.85
CA ARG A 154 6.87 -8.58 -26.84
C ARG A 154 8.41 -8.66 -26.94
N GLN A 155 9.14 -8.00 -26.05
CA GLN A 155 10.62 -7.97 -26.06
C GLN A 155 11.27 -8.41 -24.74
N LEU A 156 10.56 -9.11 -23.85
CA LEU A 156 11.18 -9.72 -22.68
C LEU A 156 11.16 -11.25 -22.78
N LYS A 157 12.22 -11.81 -23.38
CA LYS A 157 12.61 -13.22 -23.22
C LYS A 157 13.15 -13.46 -21.79
N MET A 158 12.33 -13.24 -20.76
CA MET A 158 12.76 -13.45 -19.36
C MET A 158 11.85 -14.33 -18.51
N PHE A 159 10.93 -15.07 -19.12
CA PHE A 159 10.19 -16.13 -18.43
C PHE A 159 10.33 -17.47 -19.17
N ARG A 160 11.54 -18.02 -19.12
CA ARG A 160 11.78 -19.45 -19.25
C ARG A 160 12.92 -19.76 -18.30
N GLN A 161 12.63 -20.55 -17.27
CA GLN A 161 13.47 -20.90 -16.11
C GLN A 161 13.23 -20.07 -14.84
N LEU A 162 12.04 -20.22 -14.25
CA LEU A 162 11.91 -20.05 -12.81
C LEU A 162 11.17 -21.28 -12.24
N LYS A 163 11.95 -22.31 -11.91
CA LYS A 163 11.58 -23.30 -10.91
C LYS A 163 11.90 -22.68 -9.55
N MET A 164 10.96 -21.98 -8.95
CA MET A 164 11.02 -21.68 -7.51
C MET A 164 9.62 -21.68 -6.96
N PHE A 165 9.09 -22.89 -6.80
CA PHE A 165 8.37 -23.36 -5.62
C PHE A 165 8.40 -24.88 -5.74
N ARG A 166 9.29 -25.54 -4.99
CA ARG A 166 9.20 -26.98 -4.76
C ARG A 166 9.37 -27.23 -3.28
N GLN A 167 8.21 -27.57 -2.70
CA GLN A 167 7.89 -28.07 -1.36
C GLN A 167 8.14 -27.10 -0.21
#